data_AF-A0A9J5YRE1-F1
#
_entry.id   AF-A0A9J5YRE1-F1
#
_cell.length_a   1.000
_cell.length_b   1.000
_cell.length_c   1.000
_cell.angle_alpha   90.00
_cell.angle_beta   90.00
_cell.angle_gamma   90.00
#
_symmetry.space_group_name_H-M   'P 1'
#
loop_
_entity.id
_entity.type
_entity.pdbx_description
1 polymer ?
#
loop_
_entity_poly.entity_id
_entity_poly.type
_entity_poly.pdbx_seq_one_letter_code
_entity_poly.pdbx_strand_id
1 'polypeptide(L)'
;MAEEIIERFHQFALTEEEKETVSIEISDVLSSTNDCEVSLFGKVVSDKKVNLQGVKNTMPVAWGNPAGQQIKEIGWNFFQFKFKEKESMDKVLFGTPWLYDKFLLNIQKWEPELKSTSSTFNVCDLWVQVWNIPLHWMSMDVGCKIGSALGGIVDIAIP
;
A
#
# COMPACT_ATOMS: atom_id res chain seq x y z
N MET A 1 -8.94 33.55 -22.03
CA MET A 1 -9.64 32.42 -21.37
C MET A 1 -8.96 32.01 -20.06
N ALA A 2 -7.68 31.61 -20.03
CA ALA A 2 -7.01 31.28 -18.77
C ALA A 2 -6.79 32.50 -17.84
N GLU A 3 -6.42 33.65 -18.40
CA GLU A 3 -6.20 34.90 -17.64
C GLU A 3 -7.48 35.43 -16.98
N GLU A 4 -8.62 35.29 -17.65
CA GLU A 4 -9.94 35.72 -17.15
C GLU A 4 -10.42 34.88 -15.96
N ILE A 5 -10.07 33.58 -15.92
CA ILE A 5 -10.37 32.71 -14.78
C ILE A 5 -9.50 33.07 -13.57
N ILE A 6 -8.22 33.42 -13.81
CA ILE A 6 -7.28 33.83 -12.76
C ILE A 6 -7.72 35.14 -12.12
N GLU A 7 -8.15 36.13 -12.90
CA GLU A 7 -8.70 37.39 -12.36
C GLU A 7 -9.94 37.18 -11.49
N ARG A 8 -10.86 36.27 -11.89
CA ARG A 8 -12.04 35.94 -11.10
C ARG A 8 -11.70 35.23 -9.79
N PHE A 9 -10.68 34.38 -9.78
CA PHE A 9 -10.18 33.74 -8.56
C PHE A 9 -9.54 34.75 -7.59
N HIS A 10 -8.85 35.78 -8.10
CA HIS A 10 -8.29 36.84 -7.26
C HIS A 10 -9.33 37.74 -6.62
N GLN A 11 -10.52 37.87 -7.21
CA GLN A 11 -11.65 38.62 -6.64
C GLN A 11 -12.54 37.75 -5.74
N PHE A 12 -12.22 36.47 -5.58
CA PHE A 12 -13.02 35.54 -4.80
C PHE A 12 -12.83 35.82 -3.30
N ALA A 13 -13.82 36.46 -2.68
CA ALA A 13 -13.90 36.69 -1.24
C ALA A 13 -15.03 35.84 -0.67
N LEU A 14 -14.71 35.01 0.31
CA LEU A 14 -15.71 34.22 1.03
C LEU A 14 -16.66 35.16 1.77
N THR A 15 -17.96 34.90 1.66
CA THR A 15 -18.99 35.57 2.46
C THR A 15 -18.87 35.20 3.93
N GLU A 16 -19.51 35.97 4.83
CA GLU A 16 -19.48 35.66 6.28
C GLU A 16 -20.10 34.29 6.60
N GLU A 17 -21.10 33.85 5.84
CA GLU A 17 -21.65 32.49 5.94
C GLU A 17 -20.65 31.42 5.48
N GLU A 18 -19.92 31.65 4.39
CA GLU A 18 -18.90 30.71 3.89
C GLU A 18 -17.62 30.66 4.76
N LYS A 19 -17.43 31.64 5.65
CA LYS A 19 -16.37 31.63 6.66
C LYS A 19 -16.71 30.77 7.88
N GLU A 20 -17.95 30.33 8.02
CA GLU A 20 -18.36 29.46 9.11
C GLU A 20 -17.62 28.11 8.99
N THR A 21 -16.87 27.75 10.03
CA THR A 21 -16.04 26.55 10.02
C THR A 21 -16.88 25.33 10.35
N VAL A 22 -16.90 24.34 9.47
CA VAL A 22 -17.44 23.01 9.78
C VAL A 22 -16.39 22.23 10.56
N SER A 23 -16.64 22.01 11.85
CA SER A 23 -15.80 21.14 12.68
C SER A 23 -16.12 19.68 12.38
N ILE A 24 -15.12 18.92 11.92
CA ILE A 24 -15.20 17.46 11.79
C ILE A 24 -14.63 16.87 13.08
N GLU A 25 -15.45 16.14 13.83
CA GLU A 25 -15.05 15.47 15.06
C GLU A 25 -14.59 14.03 14.79
N ILE A 26 -13.92 13.41 15.76
CA ILE A 26 -13.49 12.01 15.66
C ILE A 26 -14.70 11.09 15.46
N SER A 27 -15.79 11.34 16.20
CA SER A 27 -17.08 10.64 16.09
C SER A 27 -17.61 10.58 14.65
N ASP A 28 -17.43 11.64 13.88
CA ASP A 28 -17.89 11.73 12.48
C ASP A 28 -17.11 10.80 11.55
N VAL A 29 -15.83 10.52 11.87
CA VAL A 29 -14.92 9.70 11.06
C VAL A 29 -14.68 8.29 11.60
N LEU A 30 -15.21 7.95 12.78
CA LEU A 30 -15.06 6.61 13.36
C LEU A 30 -15.63 5.52 12.45
N SER A 31 -16.79 5.76 11.84
CA SER A 31 -17.44 4.78 10.98
C SER A 31 -16.61 4.45 9.73
N SER A 32 -16.06 5.48 9.07
CA SER A 32 -15.23 5.34 7.88
C SER A 32 -13.86 4.74 8.18
N THR A 33 -13.30 5.05 9.36
CA THR A 33 -12.07 4.45 9.88
C THR A 33 -12.24 2.95 10.10
N ASN A 34 -13.29 2.55 10.83
CA ASN A 34 -13.62 1.13 11.07
C ASN A 34 -13.84 0.37 9.75
N ASP A 35 -14.46 1.03 8.77
CA ASP A 35 -14.66 0.48 7.45
C ASP A 35 -13.35 0.21 6.68
N CYS A 36 -12.26 0.89 7.04
CA CYS A 36 -10.95 0.73 6.40
C CYS A 36 -10.01 -0.20 7.17
N GLU A 37 -10.30 -0.55 8.44
CA GLU A 37 -9.43 -1.38 9.27
C GLU A 37 -9.05 -2.72 8.64
N VAL A 38 -9.98 -3.33 7.89
CA VAL A 38 -9.76 -4.59 7.16
C VAL A 38 -9.44 -4.32 5.69
N SER A 39 -8.49 -3.41 5.46
CA SER A 39 -8.02 -3.05 4.11
C SER A 39 -6.50 -3.08 4.01
N LEU A 40 -6.04 -3.48 2.83
CA LEU A 40 -4.67 -3.26 2.39
C LEU A 40 -4.64 -2.17 1.32
N PHE A 41 -3.60 -1.35 1.38
CA PHE A 41 -3.33 -0.33 0.38
C PHE A 41 -2.12 -0.77 -0.39
N GLY A 42 -2.24 -0.85 -1.72
CA GLY A 42 -1.17 -1.33 -2.58
C GLY A 42 -0.88 -0.38 -3.71
N LYS A 43 0.42 -0.14 -3.95
CA LYS A 43 0.89 0.67 -5.08
C LYS A 43 1.65 -0.23 -6.06
N VAL A 44 1.23 -0.21 -7.32
CA VAL A 44 2.00 -0.83 -8.40
C VAL A 44 3.11 0.14 -8.82
N VAL A 45 4.36 -0.28 -8.62
CA VAL A 45 5.56 0.49 -8.95
C VAL A 45 5.81 0.37 -10.45
N SER A 46 5.22 1.28 -11.22
CA SER A 46 5.34 1.35 -12.67
C SER A 46 5.16 2.78 -13.17
N ASP A 47 5.89 3.14 -14.22
CA ASP A 47 5.73 4.42 -14.94
C ASP A 47 4.46 4.45 -15.80
N LYS A 48 3.88 3.28 -16.10
CA LYS A 48 2.67 3.15 -16.91
C LYS A 48 1.45 2.99 -16.03
N LYS A 49 0.32 3.56 -16.46
CA LYS A 49 -0.97 3.31 -15.79
C LYS A 49 -1.39 1.86 -15.99
N VAL A 50 -1.64 1.15 -14.90
CA VAL A 50 -2.14 -0.23 -14.94
C VAL A 50 -3.64 -0.27 -15.13
N ASN A 51 -4.14 -1.37 -15.70
CA ASN A 51 -5.56 -1.58 -15.93
C ASN A 51 -6.23 -2.08 -14.63
N LEU A 52 -7.16 -1.30 -14.08
CA LEU A 52 -7.93 -1.67 -12.87
C LEU A 52 -8.68 -3.01 -13.03
N GLN A 53 -9.29 -3.26 -14.19
CA GLN A 53 -9.98 -4.53 -14.42
C GLN A 53 -9.00 -5.71 -14.45
N GLY A 54 -7.79 -5.49 -14.98
CA GLY A 54 -6.71 -6.46 -14.91
C GLY A 54 -6.33 -6.78 -13.46
N VAL A 55 -6.12 -5.76 -12.63
CA VAL A 55 -5.84 -5.94 -11.18
C VAL A 55 -6.98 -6.69 -10.50
N LYS A 56 -8.24 -6.34 -10.80
CA LYS A 56 -9.44 -6.99 -10.26
C LYS A 56 -9.57 -8.46 -10.64
N ASN A 57 -9.05 -8.85 -11.80
CA ASN A 57 -9.12 -10.23 -12.27
C ASN A 57 -7.93 -11.07 -11.79
N THR A 58 -6.73 -10.48 -11.72
CA THR A 58 -5.49 -11.21 -11.45
C THR A 58 -5.19 -11.35 -9.97
N MET A 59 -5.32 -10.27 -9.19
CA MET A 59 -4.87 -10.28 -7.80
C MET A 59 -5.68 -11.22 -6.89
N PRO A 60 -7.02 -11.26 -6.98
CA PRO A 60 -7.79 -12.23 -6.19
C PRO A 60 -7.34 -13.67 -6.43
N VAL A 61 -7.05 -14.04 -7.69
CA VAL A 61 -6.57 -15.39 -8.03
C VAL A 61 -5.21 -15.66 -7.41
N ALA A 62 -4.27 -14.71 -7.50
CA ALA A 62 -2.94 -14.83 -6.88
C ALA A 62 -3.01 -14.97 -5.35
N TRP A 63 -4.07 -14.43 -4.74
CA TRP A 63 -4.31 -14.45 -3.29
C TRP A 63 -5.24 -15.56 -2.81
N GLY A 64 -5.57 -16.54 -3.68
CA GLY A 64 -6.42 -17.67 -3.29
C GLY A 64 -7.92 -17.36 -3.22
N ASN A 65 -8.38 -16.35 -3.96
CA ASN A 65 -9.77 -15.90 -4.08
C ASN A 65 -10.44 -15.56 -2.74
N PRO A 66 -9.95 -14.53 -2.02
CA PRO A 66 -10.57 -14.09 -0.78
C PRO A 66 -12.04 -13.68 -1.01
N ALA A 67 -12.96 -14.31 -0.28
CA ALA A 67 -14.39 -14.12 -0.48
C ALA A 67 -14.84 -12.69 -0.18
N GLY A 68 -15.62 -12.10 -1.10
CA GLY A 68 -16.19 -10.76 -0.93
C GLY A 68 -15.16 -9.63 -0.97
N GLN A 69 -13.95 -9.87 -1.48
CA GLN A 69 -12.95 -8.83 -1.64
C GLN A 69 -13.44 -7.72 -2.59
N GLN A 70 -13.24 -6.47 -2.19
CA GLN A 70 -13.52 -5.30 -3.01
C GLN A 70 -12.22 -4.59 -3.34
N ILE A 71 -12.10 -4.16 -4.60
CA ILE A 71 -10.89 -3.49 -5.10
C ILE A 71 -11.29 -2.15 -5.72
N LYS A 72 -10.68 -1.08 -5.25
CA LYS A 72 -10.90 0.29 -5.72
C LYS A 72 -9.58 0.94 -6.10
N GLU A 73 -9.52 1.61 -7.25
CA GLU A 73 -8.43 2.53 -7.58
C GLU A 73 -8.70 3.85 -6.85
N ILE A 74 -7.75 4.28 -6.04
CA ILE A 74 -7.84 5.49 -5.22
C ILE A 74 -6.78 6.54 -5.62
N GLY A 75 -5.94 6.22 -6.61
CA GLY A 75 -4.95 7.11 -7.18
C GLY A 75 -4.17 6.42 -8.30
N TRP A 76 -3.19 7.12 -8.88
CA TRP A 76 -2.36 6.57 -9.95
C TRP A 76 -1.63 5.29 -9.50
N ASN A 77 -2.01 4.15 -10.09
CA ASN A 77 -1.50 2.82 -9.73
C ASN A 77 -1.64 2.51 -8.24
N PHE A 78 -2.60 3.14 -7.55
CA PHE A 78 -2.79 3.02 -6.11
C PHE A 78 -4.18 2.48 -5.82
N PHE A 79 -4.22 1.39 -5.05
CA PHE A 79 -5.42 0.58 -4.89
C PHE A 79 -5.70 0.32 -3.41
N GLN A 80 -6.98 0.35 -3.06
CA GLN A 80 -7.50 -0.20 -1.82
C GLN A 80 -8.07 -1.59 -2.09
N PHE A 81 -7.61 -2.56 -1.32
CA PHE A 81 -8.12 -3.93 -1.28
C PHE A 81 -8.83 -4.12 0.05
N LYS A 82 -10.17 -4.05 0.05
CA LYS A 82 -11.00 -4.27 1.24
C LYS A 82 -11.37 -5.74 1.33
N PHE A 83 -11.12 -6.33 2.50
CA PHE A 83 -11.42 -7.74 2.76
C PHE A 83 -12.61 -7.84 3.70
N LYS A 84 -13.34 -8.97 3.60
CA LYS A 84 -14.41 -9.30 4.54
C LYS A 84 -13.85 -9.84 5.87
N GLU A 85 -12.76 -10.61 5.78
CA GLU A 85 -12.17 -11.32 6.92
C GLU A 85 -10.72 -10.89 7.11
N LYS A 86 -10.36 -10.59 8.36
CA LYS A 86 -9.00 -10.18 8.74
C LYS A 86 -7.97 -11.27 8.44
N GLU A 87 -8.32 -12.55 8.63
CA GLU A 87 -7.40 -13.66 8.33
C GLU A 87 -7.00 -13.71 6.84
N SER A 88 -7.94 -13.44 5.94
CA SER A 88 -7.66 -13.36 4.50
C SER A 88 -6.74 -12.18 4.17
N MET A 89 -6.95 -11.03 4.83
CA MET A 89 -6.09 -9.86 4.70
C MET A 89 -4.67 -10.14 5.19
N ASP A 90 -4.54 -10.73 6.38
CA ASP A 90 -3.25 -11.04 7.00
C ASP A 90 -2.46 -12.04 6.14
N LYS A 91 -3.12 -13.09 5.60
CA LYS A 91 -2.49 -14.04 4.66
C LYS A 91 -1.89 -13.35 3.44
N VAL A 92 -2.61 -12.40 2.84
CA VAL A 92 -2.11 -11.62 1.71
C VAL A 92 -0.93 -10.75 2.12
N LEU A 93 -0.99 -10.10 3.29
CA LEU A 93 0.09 -9.27 3.80
C LEU A 93 1.37 -10.08 4.05
N PHE A 94 1.26 -11.27 4.66
CA PHE A 94 2.39 -12.17 4.89
C PHE A 94 3.00 -12.76 3.61
N GLY A 95 2.23 -12.86 2.53
CA GLY A 95 2.71 -13.33 1.24
C GLY A 95 3.48 -12.30 0.42
N THR A 96 3.73 -11.09 0.95
CA THR A 96 4.51 -10.06 0.28
C THR A 96 5.98 -10.52 0.06
N PRO A 97 6.64 -10.05 -1.02
CA PRO A 97 6.17 -9.12 -2.04
C PRO A 97 5.21 -9.76 -3.06
N TRP A 98 4.30 -8.97 -3.63
CA TRP A 98 3.45 -9.40 -4.75
C TRP A 98 3.87 -8.73 -6.05
N LEU A 99 3.64 -9.42 -7.17
CA LEU A 99 3.85 -8.87 -8.50
C LEU A 99 2.51 -8.77 -9.25
N TYR A 100 2.29 -7.67 -9.94
CA TYR A 100 1.23 -7.51 -10.93
C TYR A 100 1.84 -7.16 -12.28
N ASP A 101 1.61 -7.99 -13.29
CA ASP A 101 2.18 -7.81 -14.64
C ASP A 101 3.68 -7.48 -14.63
N LYS A 102 4.45 -8.24 -13.83
CA LYS A 102 5.91 -8.09 -13.61
C LYS A 102 6.34 -6.81 -12.88
N PHE A 103 5.41 -5.94 -12.51
CA PHE A 103 5.68 -4.80 -11.65
C PHE A 103 5.45 -5.16 -10.18
N LEU A 104 6.28 -4.59 -9.30
CA LEU A 104 6.10 -4.75 -7.86
C LEU A 104 4.78 -4.12 -7.43
N LEU A 105 3.92 -4.90 -6.80
CA LEU A 105 2.79 -4.43 -6.03
C LEU A 105 3.24 -4.35 -4.57
N ASN A 106 3.64 -3.16 -4.13
CA ASN A 106 4.01 -2.91 -2.75
C ASN A 106 2.75 -2.70 -1.93
N ILE A 107 2.51 -3.56 -0.93
CA ILE A 107 1.30 -3.58 -0.13
C ILE A 107 1.61 -3.21 1.31
N GLN A 108 0.75 -2.39 1.90
CA GLN A 108 0.82 -1.95 3.28
C GLN A 108 -0.57 -2.08 3.92
N LYS A 109 -0.61 -2.32 5.23
CA LYS A 109 -1.87 -2.25 5.98
C LYS A 109 -2.40 -0.81 5.94
N TRP A 110 -3.71 -0.65 5.88
CA TRP A 110 -4.31 0.68 5.96
C TRP A 110 -3.95 1.39 7.27
N GLU A 111 -3.60 2.67 7.15
CA GLU A 111 -3.42 3.62 8.24
C GLU A 111 -4.02 4.98 7.83
N PRO A 112 -4.55 5.78 8.77
CA PRO A 112 -5.27 7.03 8.46
C PRO A 112 -4.51 8.04 7.57
N GLU A 113 -3.17 8.03 7.62
CA GLU A 113 -2.33 9.01 6.92
C GLU A 113 -1.66 8.44 5.66
N LEU A 114 -2.00 7.20 5.28
CA LEU A 114 -1.34 6.50 4.20
C LEU A 114 -1.75 7.06 2.83
N LYS A 115 -0.79 7.68 2.13
CA LYS A 115 -0.98 8.27 0.79
C LYS A 115 -0.17 7.52 -0.26
N SER A 116 -0.56 7.64 -1.53
CA SER A 116 0.18 7.04 -2.66
C SER A 116 1.61 7.57 -2.78
N THR A 117 1.89 8.77 -2.27
CA THR A 117 3.21 9.40 -2.23
C THR A 117 3.97 9.13 -0.94
N SER A 118 3.39 8.34 -0.02
CA SER A 118 4.07 7.98 1.23
C SER A 118 5.39 7.27 0.94
N SER A 119 6.43 7.60 1.71
CA SER A 119 7.72 6.92 1.66
C SER A 119 7.62 5.42 1.95
N THR A 120 6.56 4.98 2.63
CA THR A 120 6.30 3.56 2.90
C THR A 120 6.21 2.73 1.62
N PHE A 121 5.74 3.30 0.50
CA PHE A 121 5.67 2.57 -0.77
C PHE A 121 6.98 2.58 -1.57
N ASN A 122 8.01 3.28 -1.11
CA ASN A 122 9.33 3.33 -1.75
C ASN A 122 10.28 2.23 -1.26
N VAL A 123 9.92 1.55 -0.16
CA VAL A 123 10.69 0.45 0.43
C VAL A 123 9.83 -0.80 0.41
N CYS A 124 10.44 -1.93 0.08
CA CYS A 124 9.79 -3.24 0.10
C CYS A 124 10.75 -4.25 0.71
N ASP A 125 10.25 -5.02 1.66
CA ASP A 125 10.99 -6.14 2.23
C ASP A 125 10.93 -7.34 1.28
N LEU A 126 12.05 -8.05 1.16
CA LEU A 126 12.23 -9.15 0.22
C LEU A 126 12.98 -10.28 0.91
N TRP A 127 12.52 -11.51 0.72
CA TRP A 127 13.30 -12.69 1.09
C TRP A 127 14.42 -12.92 0.09
N VAL A 128 15.66 -12.94 0.56
CA VAL A 128 16.84 -13.24 -0.26
C VAL A 128 17.38 -14.59 0.15
N GLN A 129 17.40 -15.53 -0.79
CA GLN A 129 17.99 -16.85 -0.56
C GLN A 129 19.47 -16.84 -0.98
N VAL A 130 20.35 -17.12 -0.02
CA VAL A 130 21.79 -17.21 -0.24
C VAL A 130 22.19 -18.67 -0.46
N TRP A 131 22.86 -18.94 -1.57
CA TRP A 131 23.26 -20.29 -1.98
C TRP A 131 24.74 -20.54 -1.68
N ASN A 132 25.12 -21.83 -1.62
CA ASN A 132 26.51 -22.28 -1.44
C ASN A 132 27.17 -21.87 -0.12
N ILE A 133 26.39 -21.67 0.94
CA ILE A 133 26.92 -21.52 2.31
C ILE A 133 27.25 -22.92 2.85
N PRO A 134 28.49 -23.20 3.27
CA PRO A 134 28.83 -24.45 3.94
C PRO A 134 27.95 -24.69 5.17
N LEU A 135 27.50 -25.93 5.39
CA LEU A 135 26.57 -26.26 6.47
C LEU A 135 27.05 -25.77 7.85
N HIS A 136 28.35 -25.87 8.13
CA HIS A 136 28.95 -25.41 9.39
C HIS A 136 29.05 -23.87 9.53
N TRP A 137 28.66 -23.10 8.51
CA TRP A 137 28.55 -21.63 8.54
C TRP A 137 27.09 -21.16 8.58
N MET A 138 26.10 -22.07 8.56
CA MET A 138 24.68 -21.71 8.61
C MET A 138 24.30 -21.31 10.04
N SER A 139 24.73 -20.12 10.45
CA SER A 139 24.44 -19.51 11.75
C SER A 139 23.80 -18.14 11.59
N MET A 140 23.13 -17.68 12.66
CA MET A 140 22.48 -16.38 12.68
C MET A 140 23.51 -15.26 12.48
N ASP A 141 24.71 -15.37 13.05
CA ASP A 141 25.79 -14.39 12.89
C ASP A 141 26.23 -14.23 11.43
N VAL A 142 26.35 -15.34 10.70
CA VAL A 142 26.70 -15.31 9.26
C VAL A 142 25.56 -14.71 8.45
N GLY A 143 24.31 -15.10 8.73
CA GLY A 143 23.12 -14.50 8.12
C GLY A 143 23.05 -12.99 8.37
N CYS A 144 23.29 -12.55 9.61
CA CYS A 144 23.35 -11.14 9.99
C CYS A 144 24.42 -10.41 9.18
N LYS A 145 25.63 -10.96 9.13
CA LYS A 145 26.73 -10.32 8.40
C LYS A 145 26.44 -10.17 6.90
N ILE A 146 25.81 -11.17 6.27
CA ILE A 146 25.42 -11.11 4.86
C ILE A 146 24.29 -10.09 4.66
N GLY A 147 23.23 -10.17 5.47
CA GLY A 147 22.08 -9.27 5.36
C GLY A 147 22.47 -7.80 5.57
N SER A 148 23.34 -7.50 6.53
CA SER A 148 23.85 -6.14 6.75
C SER A 148 24.62 -5.61 5.54
N ALA A 149 25.32 -6.47 4.79
CA ALA A 149 26.01 -6.08 3.56
C ALA A 149 25.05 -5.79 2.39
N LEU A 150 23.85 -6.36 2.41
CA LEU A 150 22.81 -6.12 1.40
C LEU A 150 21.96 -4.87 1.70
N GLY A 151 22.09 -4.30 2.90
CA GLY A 151 21.53 -3.00 3.29
C GLY A 151 20.90 -3.01 4.68
N GLY A 152 20.06 -3.99 4.97
CA GLY A 152 19.34 -4.10 6.23
C GLY A 152 18.71 -5.47 6.40
N ILE A 153 18.25 -5.77 7.61
CA ILE A 153 17.71 -7.08 7.97
C ILE A 153 16.43 -6.87 8.75
N VAL A 154 15.37 -7.53 8.30
CA VAL A 154 14.11 -7.63 9.03
C VAL A 154 14.06 -8.95 9.79
N ASP A 155 14.38 -10.05 9.11
CA ASP A 155 14.37 -11.39 9.69
C ASP A 155 15.38 -12.31 8.99
N ILE A 156 15.75 -13.42 9.65
CA ILE A 156 16.66 -14.44 9.14
C ILE A 156 16.08 -15.82 9.42
N ALA A 157 15.81 -16.57 8.35
CA ALA A 157 15.44 -17.97 8.43
C ALA A 157 16.67 -18.85 8.17
N ILE A 158 16.99 -19.73 9.12
CA ILE A 158 18.00 -20.79 8.95
C ILE A 158 17.23 -22.11 8.76
N PRO A 159 17.55 -22.91 7.72
CA PRO A 159 16.91 -24.21 7.47
C PRO A 159 17.08 -25.23 8.61
#